data_AF-A0A932ELY3-F1
#
_entry.id   AF-A0A932ELY3-F1
#
_cell.length_a   1.000
_cell.length_b   1.000
_cell.length_c   1.000
_cell.angle_alpha   90.00
_cell.angle_beta   90.00
_cell.angle_gamma   90.00
#
_symmetry.space_group_name_H-M   'P 1'
#
loop_
_entity.id
_entity.type
_entity.pdbx_description
1 polymer ?
#
loop_
_entity_poly.entity_id
_entity_poly.type
_entity_poly.pdbx_seq_one_letter_code
_entity_poly.pdbx_strand_id
1 'polypeptide(L)'
;MQLDKTKFALAAAGTLGVIYIVCAILVLIAPDFALRLLGWLTHIVNVDKFAGDVTITPLGLLIGLLQVALYTFVVAWLFAFLHNKFVQQVPNPKA
;
A
#
# COMPACT_ATOMS: atom_id res chain seq x y z
N MET A 1 -1.38 -22.49 7.73
CA MET A 1 -2.05 -21.65 8.76
C MET A 1 -3.24 -20.97 8.09
N GLN A 2 -4.40 -20.82 8.75
CA GLN A 2 -5.52 -20.05 8.20
C GLN A 2 -5.43 -18.61 8.71
N LEU A 3 -5.46 -17.63 7.80
CA LEU A 3 -5.43 -16.22 8.14
C LEU A 3 -6.86 -15.71 8.38
N ASP A 4 -7.05 -14.94 9.44
CA ASP A 4 -8.25 -14.11 9.59
C ASP A 4 -8.16 -12.98 8.56
N LYS A 5 -8.98 -13.08 7.51
CA LYS A 5 -8.94 -12.18 6.36
C LYS A 5 -9.14 -10.71 6.76
N THR A 6 -10.04 -10.45 7.70
CA THR A 6 -10.40 -9.09 8.11
C THR A 6 -9.32 -8.50 9.01
N LYS A 7 -8.83 -9.25 10.01
CA LYS A 7 -7.76 -8.78 10.90
C LYS A 7 -6.46 -8.54 10.14
N PHE A 8 -6.11 -9.44 9.23
CA PHE A 8 -4.93 -9.29 8.37
C PHE A 8 -5.05 -8.07 7.48
N ALA A 9 -6.19 -7.90 6.81
CA ALA A 9 -6.43 -6.75 5.94
C ALA A 9 -6.43 -5.41 6.71
N LEU A 10 -7.01 -5.36 7.92
CA LEU A 10 -6.95 -4.18 8.78
C LEU A 10 -5.52 -3.85 9.22
N ALA A 11 -4.74 -4.84 9.64
CA ALA A 11 -3.35 -4.64 10.03
C ALA A 11 -2.50 -4.13 8.84
N ALA A 12 -2.69 -4.70 7.65
CA ALA A 12 -2.01 -4.27 6.44
C ALA A 12 -2.40 -2.83 6.06
N ALA A 13 -3.70 -2.52 6.06
CA ALA A 13 -4.21 -1.18 5.76
C ALA A 13 -3.68 -0.12 6.75
N GLY A 14 -3.67 -0.44 8.05
CA GLY A 14 -3.09 0.44 9.08
C GLY A 14 -1.59 0.67 8.85
N THR A 15 -0.84 -0.41 8.59
CA THR A 15 0.61 -0.32 8.33
C THR A 15 0.93 0.54 7.11
N LEU A 16 0.24 0.31 5.99
CA LEU A 16 0.45 1.11 4.79
C LEU A 16 -0.06 2.55 4.95
N GLY A 17 -1.09 2.78 5.77
CA GLY A 17 -1.52 4.12 6.15
C GLY A 17 -0.43 4.90 6.90
N VAL A 18 0.29 4.26 7.83
CA VAL A 18 1.43 4.88 8.51
C VAL A 18 2.56 5.19 7.52
N ILE A 19 2.89 4.23 6.65
CA ILE A 19 3.92 4.43 5.61
C ILE A 19 3.54 5.60 4.70
N TYR A 20 2.27 5.71 4.29
CA TYR A 20 1.78 6.82 3.50
C TYR A 20 2.01 8.17 4.18
N ILE A 21 1.74 8.29 5.49
CA ILE A 21 1.99 9.53 6.24
C ILE A 21 3.48 9.87 6.23
N VAL A 22 4.36 8.88 6.44
CA VAL A 22 5.82 9.08 6.37
C VAL A 22 6.23 9.54 4.97
N CYS A 23 5.69 8.94 3.91
CA CYS A 23 5.94 9.35 2.54
C CYS A 23 5.45 10.78 2.26
N ALA A 24 4.28 11.17 2.78
CA ALA A 24 3.76 12.52 2.63
C ALA A 24 4.64 13.57 3.32
N ILE A 25 5.15 13.25 4.52
CA ILE A 25 6.13 14.11 5.22
C ILE A 25 7.42 14.22 4.39
N LEU A 26 7.90 13.11 3.82
CA LEU A 26 9.11 13.12 2.98
C LEU A 26 8.95 14.01 1.74
N VAL A 27 7.81 13.96 1.07
CA VAL A 27 7.50 14.83 -0.07
C VAL A 27 7.46 16.30 0.37
N LEU A 28 6.94 16.60 1.56
CA LEU A 28 6.87 17.97 2.09
C LEU A 28 8.26 18.56 2.37
N ILE A 29 9.21 17.77 2.89
CA ILE A 29 10.54 18.25 3.28
C ILE A 29 11.59 18.14 2.16
N ALA A 30 11.45 17.15 1.27
CA ALA A 30 12.46 16.81 0.25
C ALA A 30 11.80 16.27 -1.03
N PRO A 31 11.07 17.12 -1.79
CA PRO A 31 10.30 16.69 -2.96
C PRO A 31 11.17 16.08 -4.06
N ASP A 32 12.35 16.65 -4.35
CA ASP A 32 13.28 16.12 -5.36
C ASP A 32 13.76 14.71 -5.04
N PHE A 33 14.04 14.44 -3.76
CA PHE A 33 14.43 13.11 -3.31
C PHE A 33 13.26 12.13 -3.43
N ALA A 34 12.06 12.55 -3.03
CA ALA A 34 10.86 11.73 -3.14
C ALA A 34 10.55 11.35 -4.60
N LEU A 35 10.72 12.27 -5.56
CA LEU A 35 10.54 12.00 -7.00
C LEU A 35 11.58 11.01 -7.53
N ARG A 36 12.86 11.14 -7.15
CA ARG A 36 13.90 10.18 -7.52
C ARG A 36 13.63 8.79 -6.95
N LEU A 37 13.24 8.71 -5.68
CA LEU A 37 12.88 7.46 -5.02
C LEU A 37 11.67 6.80 -5.69
N LEU A 38 10.65 7.58 -6.06
CA LEU A 38 9.49 7.09 -6.82
C LEU A 38 9.93 6.51 -8.16
N GLY A 39 10.81 7.20 -8.90
CA GLY A 39 11.37 6.72 -10.16
C GLY A 39 12.04 5.36 -10.02
N TRP A 40 12.82 5.14 -8.96
CA TRP A 40 13.47 3.85 -8.67
C TRP A 40 12.46 2.75 -8.33
N LEU A 41 11.45 3.04 -7.52
CA LEU A 41 10.46 2.05 -7.08
C LEU A 41 9.49 1.63 -8.19
N THR A 42 9.11 2.56 -9.06
CA THR A 42 8.02 2.36 -10.04
C THR A 42 8.50 2.18 -11.48
N HIS A 43 9.81 2.09 -11.70
CA HIS A 43 10.42 1.99 -13.04
C HIS A 43 9.93 3.09 -14.01
N ILE A 44 9.57 4.27 -13.49
CA ILE A 44 9.12 5.40 -14.31
C ILE A 44 10.34 6.04 -14.97
N VAL A 45 10.33 6.08 -16.31
CA VAL A 45 11.44 6.58 -17.13
C VAL A 45 11.55 8.11 -17.19
N ASN A 46 10.53 8.85 -16.76
CA ASN A 46 10.55 10.32 -16.73
C ASN A 46 9.69 10.83 -15.57
N VAL A 47 10.35 11.16 -14.46
CA VAL A 47 9.70 11.69 -13.25
C VAL A 47 9.40 13.19 -13.33
N ASP A 48 10.06 13.92 -14.24
CA ASP A 48 9.91 15.37 -14.39
C ASP A 48 8.50 15.74 -14.86
N LYS A 49 7.85 14.86 -15.64
CA LYS A 49 6.43 14.98 -15.99
C LYS A 49 5.47 15.05 -14.80
N PHE A 50 5.90 14.54 -13.65
CA PHE A 50 5.09 14.50 -12.43
C PHE A 50 5.53 15.53 -11.40
N ALA A 51 6.60 16.30 -11.65
CA ALA A 51 7.15 17.26 -10.70
C ALA A 51 6.38 18.61 -10.67
N GLY A 52 5.73 18.99 -11.78
CA GLY A 52 5.22 20.35 -11.99
C GLY A 52 3.98 20.76 -11.18
N ASP A 53 3.17 19.80 -10.72
CA ASP A 53 1.83 20.08 -10.16
C ASP A 53 1.54 19.42 -8.80
N VAL A 54 2.54 18.78 -8.17
CA VAL A 54 2.32 18.03 -6.92
C VAL A 54 2.35 18.99 -5.73
N THR A 55 1.18 19.55 -5.42
CA THR A 55 0.96 20.31 -4.17
C THR A 55 0.33 19.41 -3.12
N ILE A 56 0.99 19.28 -1.97
CA ILE A 56 0.41 18.61 -0.80
C ILE A 56 -0.69 19.52 -0.23
N THR A 57 -1.94 19.17 -0.51
CA THR A 57 -3.10 19.82 0.11
C THR A 57 -3.63 18.96 1.26
N PRO A 58 -4.18 19.55 2.33
CA PRO A 58 -4.77 18.78 3.44
C PRO A 58 -5.87 17.81 2.96
N LEU A 59 -6.67 18.25 1.98
CA LEU A 59 -7.71 17.42 1.38
C LEU A 59 -7.10 16.27 0.56
N GLY A 60 -6.08 16.55 -0.26
CA GLY A 60 -5.36 15.52 -1.02
C GLY A 60 -4.70 14.47 -0.13
N LEU A 61 -4.14 14.89 1.02
CA LEU A 61 -3.57 13.98 2.02
C LEU A 61 -4.63 13.03 2.60
N LEU A 62 -5.80 13.56 2.99
CA LEU A 62 -6.87 12.75 3.57
C LEU A 62 -7.48 11.78 2.54
N ILE A 63 -7.73 12.25 1.32
CA ILE A 63 -8.24 11.41 0.23
C ILE A 63 -7.23 10.32 -0.11
N GLY A 64 -5.95 10.68 -0.24
CA GLY A 64 -4.88 9.72 -0.51
C GLY A 64 -4.71 8.68 0.59
N LEU A 65 -4.78 9.10 1.87
CA LEU A 65 -4.72 8.18 3.01
C LEU A 65 -5.89 7.19 3.00
N LEU A 66 -7.12 7.68 2.78
CA LEU A 66 -8.30 6.82 2.67
C LEU A 66 -8.16 5.85 1.50
N GLN A 67 -7.69 6.33 0.34
CA GLN A 67 -7.48 5.52 -0.85
C GLN A 67 -6.45 4.41 -0.59
N VAL A 68 -5.30 4.73 0.00
CA VAL A 68 -4.26 3.75 0.36
C VAL A 68 -4.82 2.71 1.33
N ALA A 69 -5.54 3.14 2.37
CA ALA A 69 -6.13 2.23 3.34
C ALA A 69 -7.14 1.26 2.68
N LEU A 70 -8.06 1.78 1.86
CA LEU A 70 -9.07 0.97 1.17
C LEU A 70 -8.46 -0.01 0.18
N TYR A 71 -7.54 0.46 -0.67
CA TYR A 71 -6.90 -0.40 -1.67
C TYR A 71 -6.07 -1.49 -1.01
N THR A 72 -5.30 -1.14 0.02
CA THR A 72 -4.53 -2.12 0.78
C THR A 72 -5.43 -3.14 1.46
N PHE A 73 -6.53 -2.70 2.08
CA PHE A 73 -7.48 -3.61 2.72
C PHE A 73 -8.03 -4.63 1.71
N VAL A 74 -8.51 -4.17 0.55
CA VAL A 74 -9.08 -5.04 -0.48
C VAL A 74 -8.05 -6.04 -0.99
N VAL A 75 -6.84 -5.58 -1.33
CA VAL A 75 -5.77 -6.45 -1.84
C VAL A 75 -5.33 -7.46 -0.78
N ALA A 76 -5.12 -7.03 0.46
CA ALA A 76 -4.71 -7.92 1.55
C ALA A 76 -5.81 -8.94 1.90
N TRP A 77 -7.08 -8.55 1.83
CA TRP A 77 -8.21 -9.45 2.03
C TRP A 77 -8.27 -10.52 0.94
N LEU A 78 -8.11 -10.12 -0.34
CA LEU A 78 -8.05 -11.03 -1.47
C LEU A 78 -6.86 -11.99 -1.35
N PHE A 79 -5.70 -11.50 -0.93
CA PHE A 79 -4.52 -12.32 -0.67
C PHE A 79 -4.79 -13.35 0.43
N ALA A 80 -5.35 -12.94 1.57
CA ALA A 80 -5.69 -13.85 2.66
C ALA A 80 -6.74 -14.89 2.24
N PHE A 81 -7.71 -14.50 1.41
CA PHE A 81 -8.69 -15.41 0.84
C PHE A 81 -8.03 -16.48 -0.05
N LEU A 82 -7.19 -16.06 -0.99
CA LEU A 82 -6.48 -16.97 -1.89
C LEU A 82 -5.54 -17.91 -1.11
N HIS A 83 -4.76 -17.36 -0.18
CA HIS A 83 -3.88 -18.13 0.70
C HIS A 83 -4.65 -19.22 1.45
N ASN A 84 -5.78 -18.89 2.07
CA ASN A 84 -6.59 -19.87 2.79
C ASN A 84 -7.14 -20.95 1.85
N LYS A 85 -7.53 -20.59 0.62
CA LYS A 85 -8.00 -21.56 -0.37
C LYS A 85 -6.91 -22.56 -0.77
N PHE A 86 -5.69 -22.09 -1.04
CA PHE A 86 -4.59 -22.97 -1.44
C PHE A 86 -4.07 -23.83 -0.28
N VAL A 87 -4.02 -23.31 0.94
CA VAL A 87 -3.59 -24.07 2.12
C VAL A 87 -4.60 -25.16 2.51
N GLN A 88 -5.89 -24.97 2.22
CA GLN A 88 -6.92 -26.00 2.45
C GLN A 88 -6.87 -27.14 1.43
N GLN A 89 -6.23 -26.96 0.27
CA GLN A 89 -6.14 -27.97 -0.78
C GLN A 89 -4.97 -28.95 -0.63
N VAL A 90 -4.12 -28.80 0.39
CA VAL A 90 -3.12 -29.81 0.74
C VAL A 90 -3.81 -30.90 1.56
N PRO A 91 -3.97 -32.14 1.04
CA PRO A 91 -4.55 -33.23 1.82
C PRO A 91 -3.74 -33.42 3.09
N ASN A 92 -4.43 -33.52 4.22
CA ASN A 92 -3.80 -33.96 5.47
C ASN A 92 -3.28 -35.39 5.26
N PRO A 93 -1.96 -35.67 5.31
CA PRO A 93 -1.43 -37.03 5.13
C PRO A 93 -1.73 -37.95 6.34
N LYS A 94 -2.69 -37.59 7.21
CA LYS A 94 -3.07 -38.29 8.44
C LYS A 94 -4.59 -38.40 8.65
N ALA A 95 -5.37 -38.52 7.58
CA ALA A 95 -6.77 -38.94 7.66
C ALA A 95 -6.93 -40.33 7.03
#